data_AF-A0A925XQ83-F1
#
_entry.id   AF-A0A925XQ83-F1
#
_cell.length_a   1.000
_cell.length_b   1.000
_cell.length_c   1.000
_cell.angle_alpha   90.00
_cell.angle_beta   90.00
_cell.angle_gamma   90.00
#
_symmetry.space_group_name_H-M   'P 1'
#
loop_
_entity.id
_entity.type
_entity.pdbx_description
1 polymer ?
#
loop_
_entity_poly.entity_id
_entity_poly.type
_entity_poly.pdbx_seq_one_letter_code
_entity_poly.pdbx_strand_id
1 'polypeptide(L)' 'MSTPNSLYLRHRFPPEIISHCVWLYFRFTLSYRDVEEMMAVRGVQLTYETV' A
#
# COMPACT_ATOMS: atom_id res chain seq x y z
N MET A 1 19.98 13.59 11.48
CA MET A 1 18.56 13.33 11.13
C MET A 1 18.55 12.11 10.23
N SER A 2 18.29 10.93 10.79
CA SER A 2 18.36 9.66 10.06
C SER A 2 17.28 9.65 8.98
N THR A 3 17.65 9.80 7.72
CA THR A 3 16.79 9.52 6.57
C THR A 3 16.48 8.02 6.60
N PRO A 4 15.25 7.57 6.90
CA PRO A 4 14.93 6.17 6.73
C PRO A 4 15.05 5.87 5.24
N ASN A 5 16.03 5.02 4.96
CA ASN A 5 16.26 4.21 3.78
C ASN A 5 15.23 4.42 2.64
N SER A 6 15.73 4.94 1.52
CA SER A 6 15.02 5.17 0.25
C SER A 6 14.52 3.88 -0.43
N LEU A 7 13.82 3.02 0.28
CA LEU A 7 13.28 1.76 -0.26
C LEU A 7 12.16 2.00 -1.28
N TYR A 8 11.59 3.21 -1.32
CA TYR A 8 10.49 3.57 -2.20
C TYR A 8 10.78 4.83 -3.06
N LEU A 9 12.05 5.07 -3.40
CA LEU A 9 12.42 6.10 -4.38
C LEU A 9 11.72 5.80 -5.71
N ARG A 10 10.88 6.75 -6.18
CA ARG A 10 10.08 6.69 -7.43
C ARG A 10 8.75 5.92 -7.38
N HIS A 11 8.28 5.47 -6.21
CA HIS A 11 6.91 4.98 -6.13
C HIS A 11 5.91 6.13 -6.15
N ARG A 12 4.78 5.94 -6.86
CA ARG A 12 3.67 6.91 -6.92
C ARG A 12 3.00 7.11 -5.55
N PHE A 13 3.20 6.17 -4.63
CA PHE A 13 2.59 6.16 -3.32
C PHE A 13 3.65 6.27 -2.21
N PRO A 14 3.33 6.98 -1.11
CA PRO A 14 4.18 7.01 0.07
C PRO A 14 4.40 5.60 0.65
N PRO A 15 5.55 5.38 1.31
CA PRO A 15 5.95 4.09 1.89
C PRO A 15 4.94 3.52 2.91
N GLU A 16 4.24 4.39 3.62
CA GLU A 16 3.21 4.02 4.60
C GLU A 16 2.02 3.29 3.96
N ILE A 17 1.61 3.73 2.76
CA ILE A 17 0.51 3.12 2.00
C ILE A 17 0.91 1.73 1.54
N ILE A 18 2.12 1.60 0.98
CA ILE A 18 2.63 0.31 0.46
C ILE A 18 2.79 -0.69 1.61
N SER A 19 3.37 -0.26 2.72
CA SER A 19 3.52 -1.09 3.92
C SER A 19 2.15 -1.54 4.48
N HIS A 20 1.15 -0.66 4.43
CA HIS A 20 -0.20 -0.99 4.88
C HIS A 20 -0.88 -2.01 3.97
N CYS A 21 -0.78 -1.87 2.65
CA CYS A 21 -1.29 -2.83 1.68
C CYS A 21 -0.66 -4.21 1.86
N VAL A 22 0.67 -4.28 1.96
CA VAL A 22 1.40 -5.54 2.18
C VAL A 22 0.99 -6.17 3.52
N TRP A 23 0.84 -5.36 4.57
CA TRP A 23 0.39 -5.86 5.87
C TRP A 23 -1.04 -6.41 5.82
N LEU A 24 -1.98 -5.73 5.17
CA LEU A 24 -3.36 -6.20 5.00
C LEU A 24 -3.40 -7.52 4.21
N TYR A 25 -2.66 -7.60 3.12
CA TYR A 25 -2.54 -8.82 2.32
C TYR A 25 -2.00 -9.99 3.14
N PHE A 26 -0.89 -9.78 3.86
CA PHE A 26 -0.21 -10.84 4.59
C PHE A 26 -0.91 -11.24 5.89
N ARG A 27 -1.54 -10.28 6.59
CA ARG A 27 -2.13 -10.49 7.92
C ARG A 27 -3.55 -11.05 7.88
N PHE A 28 -4.31 -10.64 6.87
CA PHE A 28 -5.73 -10.99 6.75
C PHE A 28 -6.05 -11.86 5.52
N THR A 29 -5.04 -12.20 4.70
CA THR A 29 -5.21 -12.98 3.45
C THR A 29 -6.28 -12.35 2.53
N LEU A 30 -6.39 -11.03 2.55
CA LEU A 30 -7.36 -10.28 1.75
C LEU A 30 -7.00 -10.39 0.27
N SER A 31 -8.03 -10.48 -0.59
CA SER A 31 -7.81 -10.42 -2.03
C SER A 31 -7.35 -9.02 -2.42
N TYR A 32 -6.66 -8.90 -3.57
CA TYR A 32 -6.23 -7.60 -4.10
C TYR A 32 -7.41 -6.62 -4.27
N ARG A 33 -8.61 -7.12 -4.57
CA ARG A 33 -9.85 -6.31 -4.63
C ARG A 33 -10.28 -5.78 -3.27
N ASP A 34 -10.20 -6.58 -2.22
CA ASP A 34 -10.57 -6.12 -0.88
C ASP A 34 -9.56 -5.08 -0.35
N VAL A 35 -8.27 -5.25 -0.69
CA VAL A 35 -7.24 -4.26 -0.39
C VAL A 35 -7.50 -2.96 -1.16
N GLU A 36 -7.88 -3.05 -2.44
CA GLU A 36 -8.30 -1.89 -3.25
C GLU A 36 -9.47 -1.14 -2.61
N GLU A 37 -10.55 -1.83 -2.22
CA GLU A 37 -11.69 -1.20 -1.55
C GLU A 37 -11.31 -0.56 -0.21
N MET A 38 -10.49 -1.22 0.61
CA MET A 38 -10.02 -0.65 1.87
C MET A 38 -9.21 0.63 1.68
N MET A 39 -8.38 0.67 0.64
CA MET A 39 -7.57 1.85 0.33
C MET A 39 -8.43 2.96 -0.29
N ALA A 40 -9.46 2.60 -1.08
CA ALA A 40 -10.44 3.53 -1.61
C ALA A 40 -11.25 4.21 -0.49
N VAL A 41 -11.62 3.50 0.57
CA VAL A 41 -12.26 4.07 1.77
C VAL A 41 -11.37 5.09 2.46
N ARG A 42 -10.03 4.90 2.43
CA ARG A 42 -9.05 5.89 2.92
C ARG A 42 -8.81 7.05 1.94
N GLY A 43 -9.48 7.09 0.80
CA GLY A 43 -9.28 8.10 -0.25
C GLY A 43 -8.04 7.85 -1.12
N VAL A 44 -7.45 6.66 -1.06
CA VAL A 44 -6.31 6.27 -1.88
C VAL A 44 -6.81 5.39 -3.02
N GLN A 45 -6.80 5.91 -4.24
CA GLN A 45 -7.09 5.10 -5.43
C GLN A 45 -5.87 4.26 -5.79
N LEU A 46 -5.91 2.99 -5.39
CA LEU A 46 -5.04 1.94 -5.90
C LEU A 46 -5.84 1.12 -6.91
N THR A 47 -5.21 0.66 -7.98
CA THR A 47 -5.76 -0.42 -8.80
C THR A 47 -5.11 -1.72 -8.38
N TYR A 48 -5.83 -2.84 -8.50
CA TYR A 48 -5.28 -4.19 -8.22
C TYR A 48 -3.97 -4.49 -8.97
N GLU A 49 -3.74 -3.85 -10.14
CA GLU A 49 -2.52 -3.99 -10.94
C GLU A 49 -1.29 -3.29 -10.31
N THR A 50 -1.52 -2.41 -9.32
CA THR A 50 -0.49 -1.62 -8.66
C THR A 50 0.03 -2.25 -7.35
N VAL A 51 -0.73 -3.21 -6.78
CA VAL A 51 -0.34 -3.96 -5.58
C VAL A 51 0.67 -5.04 -5.95
#